data_AF-A0A3B4FGH5-F1
#
_entry.id   AF-A0A3B4FGH5-F1
#
_cell.length_a   1.000
_cell.length_b   1.000
_cell.length_c   1.000
_cell.angle_alpha   90.00
_cell.angle_beta   90.00
_cell.angle_gamma   90.00
#
_symmetry.space_group_name_H-M   'P 1'
#
loop_
_entity.id
_entity.type
_entity.pdbx_description
1 polymer ?
#
loop_
_entity_poly.entity_id
_entity_poly.type
_entity_poly.pdbx_seq_one_letter_code
_entity_poly.pdbx_strand_id
1 'polypeptide(L)'
;LCDFCTTKKQKAEKSCLVCLASYCETHVQSHYNYPTLMKHKLVKATGQMREKLCAQHDKLLEAFCRTDETSVCVLCMMDEHKHHDIVPAGTERTEKQKQLSVTLHKSQQRIDQRVKKWQDLRQAVESLKHSAQTVLEENERIFTELLLSIERKYIEVKEMIRTHERTTVTQAETLLDRLEEEITLLKKKHNDLELLSHTDDHIHFLQFISSFLFQVLCRDSVIGTRCYWEVDWKGTEIDVAVTYRGIRRKGNANECSFGWNDKSWSLYCSDSKFSFVHNNKSTDITAPVSSRIGVYLDHAAGTLAFYSVSDGMRLLHKIQTTFKEPLYPAFSVWGFGTSI
;
A
#
# COMPACT_ATOMS: atom_id res chain seq x y z
N LEU A 1 -17.65 48.85 70.42
CA LEU A 1 -18.70 49.90 70.48
C LEU A 1 -18.42 50.80 71.68
N CYS A 2 -19.01 52.00 71.77
CA CYS A 2 -18.85 52.85 72.95
C CYS A 2 -19.64 52.29 74.15
N ASP A 3 -19.00 52.30 75.33
CA ASP A 3 -19.56 51.74 76.57
C ASP A 3 -20.51 52.69 77.30
N PHE A 4 -20.51 53.98 76.95
CA PHE A 4 -21.30 55.02 77.61
C PHE A 4 -22.53 55.49 76.82
N CYS A 5 -22.70 55.03 75.57
CA CYS A 5 -23.91 55.29 74.81
C CYS A 5 -25.08 54.48 75.37
N THR A 6 -26.12 55.17 75.84
CA THR A 6 -27.29 54.55 76.50
C THR A 6 -28.38 54.11 75.52
N THR A 7 -28.64 54.87 74.45
CA THR A 7 -29.73 54.58 73.49
C THR A 7 -29.22 53.91 72.22
N LYS A 8 -28.40 54.62 71.44
CA LYS A 8 -27.76 54.11 70.20
C LYS A 8 -26.26 53.99 70.38
N LYS A 9 -25.75 52.76 70.48
CA LYS A 9 -24.31 52.51 70.63
C LYS A 9 -23.53 52.99 69.41
N GLN A 10 -22.75 54.05 69.61
CA GLN A 10 -21.86 54.58 68.58
C GLN A 10 -20.58 53.72 68.47
N LYS A 11 -19.89 53.82 67.34
CA LYS A 11 -18.56 53.23 67.17
C LYS A 11 -17.60 53.88 68.18
N ALA A 12 -16.82 53.07 68.88
CA ALA A 12 -15.78 53.60 69.75
C ALA A 12 -14.60 54.08 68.89
N GLU A 13 -14.06 55.23 69.23
CA GLU A 13 -12.91 55.85 68.55
C GLU A 13 -11.63 55.73 69.39
N LYS A 14 -11.77 55.91 70.71
CA LYS A 14 -10.69 55.77 71.68
C LYS A 14 -11.08 54.81 72.78
N SER A 15 -10.08 54.19 73.39
CA SER A 15 -10.24 53.48 74.66
C SER A 15 -9.27 54.04 75.69
N CYS A 16 -9.73 54.17 76.93
CA CYS A 16 -8.94 54.67 78.04
C CYS A 16 -8.33 53.50 78.82
N LEU A 17 -7.01 53.47 78.95
CA LEU A 17 -6.30 52.42 79.69
C LEU A 17 -6.40 52.57 81.21
N VAL A 18 -6.93 53.70 81.70
CA VAL A 18 -7.15 53.93 83.13
C VAL A 18 -8.61 53.64 83.51
N CYS A 19 -9.57 54.10 82.70
CA CYS A 19 -10.99 53.83 82.91
C CYS A 19 -11.44 52.45 82.41
N LEU A 20 -10.57 51.72 81.70
CA LEU A 20 -10.81 50.39 81.14
C LEU A 20 -12.07 50.31 80.28
N ALA A 21 -12.39 51.40 79.58
CA ALA A 21 -13.60 51.56 78.80
C ALA A 21 -13.33 52.23 77.44
N SER A 22 -14.27 52.05 76.52
CA SER A 22 -14.21 52.54 75.14
C SER A 22 -15.25 53.64 74.88
N TYR A 23 -14.81 54.71 74.22
CA TYR A 23 -15.53 55.95 74.06
C TYR A 23 -15.70 56.27 72.57
N CYS A 24 -16.88 56.70 72.15
CA CYS A 24 -17.08 57.37 70.86
C CYS A 24 -16.58 58.81 70.93
N GLU A 25 -16.54 59.49 69.79
CA GLU A 25 -15.98 60.84 69.67
C GLU A 25 -16.61 61.86 70.64
N THR A 26 -17.91 61.75 70.91
CA THR A 26 -18.60 62.61 71.87
C THR A 26 -18.20 62.32 73.32
N HIS A 27 -18.18 61.05 73.72
CA HIS A 27 -17.93 60.66 75.11
C HIS A 27 -16.44 60.77 75.48
N VAL A 28 -15.52 60.71 74.51
CA VAL A 28 -14.10 60.90 74.79
C VAL A 28 -13.75 62.37 75.09
N GLN A 29 -14.60 63.34 74.71
CA GLN A 29 -14.34 64.76 75.02
C GLN A 29 -14.18 65.03 76.52
N SER A 30 -14.81 64.23 77.37
CA SER A 30 -14.60 64.29 78.82
C SER A 30 -13.13 64.10 79.23
N HIS A 31 -12.37 63.28 78.50
CA HIS A 31 -10.94 63.09 78.73
C HIS A 31 -10.07 64.27 78.29
N TYR A 32 -10.58 65.18 77.44
CA TYR A 32 -9.85 66.37 77.04
C TYR A 32 -10.24 67.61 77.84
N ASN A 33 -11.48 67.66 78.32
CA ASN A 33 -12.03 68.86 78.96
C ASN A 33 -11.85 68.87 80.49
N TYR A 34 -11.70 67.71 81.13
CA TYR A 34 -11.53 67.61 82.59
C TYR A 34 -10.05 67.40 82.98
N PRO A 35 -9.43 68.32 83.75
CA PRO A 35 -8.01 68.24 84.10
C PRO A 35 -7.56 66.93 84.75
N THR A 36 -8.45 66.27 85.49
CA THR A 36 -8.18 64.97 86.13
C THR A 36 -8.09 63.82 85.13
N LEU A 37 -8.89 63.86 84.05
CA LEU A 37 -8.98 62.82 83.04
C LEU A 37 -8.00 63.03 81.87
N MET A 38 -7.47 64.24 81.70
CA MET A 38 -6.45 64.56 80.68
C MET A 38 -5.15 63.76 80.83
N LYS A 39 -4.85 63.30 82.05
CA LYS A 39 -3.69 62.45 82.32
C LYS A 39 -3.91 60.99 81.93
N HIS A 40 -5.14 60.60 81.62
CA HIS A 40 -5.44 59.22 81.27
C HIS A 40 -4.92 58.89 79.87
N LYS A 41 -4.26 57.74 79.75
CA LYS A 41 -3.73 57.29 78.46
C LYS A 41 -4.86 56.76 77.57
N LEU A 42 -5.17 57.52 76.52
CA LEU A 42 -6.10 57.11 75.47
C LEU A 42 -5.35 56.43 74.31
N VAL A 43 -5.88 55.30 73.87
CA VAL A 43 -5.39 54.56 72.69
C VAL A 43 -6.49 54.46 71.63
N LYS A 44 -6.15 54.08 70.39
CA LYS A 44 -7.15 53.77 69.35
C LYS A 44 -8.11 52.70 69.90
N ALA A 45 -9.42 52.89 69.66
CA ALA A 45 -10.42 51.99 70.19
C ALA A 45 -10.12 50.53 69.85
N THR A 46 -10.18 49.69 70.88
CA THR A 46 -9.98 48.25 70.76
C THR A 46 -11.30 47.55 71.05
N GLY A 47 -11.71 46.65 70.14
CA GLY A 47 -12.99 45.95 70.26
C GLY A 47 -13.07 44.94 71.42
N GLN A 48 -11.94 44.61 72.03
CA GLN A 48 -11.76 43.50 72.98
C GLN A 48 -11.16 44.00 74.30
N MET A 49 -11.70 45.08 74.89
CA MET A 49 -11.11 45.65 76.12
C MET A 49 -11.15 44.66 77.29
N ARG A 50 -12.25 43.91 77.44
CA ARG A 50 -12.40 42.88 78.49
C ARG A 50 -11.34 41.77 78.38
N GLU A 51 -10.97 41.36 77.17
CA GLU A 51 -9.96 40.31 76.92
C GLU A 51 -8.53 40.79 77.22
N LYS A 52 -8.33 42.09 77.42
CA LYS A 52 -7.03 42.69 77.80
C LYS A 52 -6.88 42.84 79.31
N LEU A 53 -7.87 42.42 80.08
CA LEU A 53 -7.87 42.46 81.53
C LEU A 53 -7.64 41.06 82.08
N CYS A 54 -6.90 40.98 83.17
CA CYS A 54 -6.78 39.76 83.95
C CYS A 54 -8.13 39.43 84.58
N ALA A 55 -8.63 38.23 84.32
CA ALA A 55 -9.93 37.77 84.83
C ALA A 55 -10.01 37.70 86.36
N GLN A 56 -8.88 37.55 87.05
CA GLN A 56 -8.82 37.47 88.53
C GLN A 56 -8.65 38.84 89.20
N HIS A 57 -7.96 39.77 88.54
CA HIS A 57 -7.45 40.99 89.18
C HIS A 57 -8.02 42.29 88.61
N ASP A 58 -8.77 42.22 87.49
CA ASP A 58 -9.29 43.37 86.75
C ASP A 58 -8.21 44.43 86.39
N LYS A 59 -6.95 43.98 86.28
CA LYS A 59 -5.79 44.78 85.85
C LYS A 59 -5.39 44.44 84.42
N LEU A 60 -4.81 45.41 83.70
CA LEU A 60 -4.34 45.21 82.34
C LEU A 60 -3.26 44.12 82.26
N LEU A 61 -3.34 43.31 81.21
CA LEU A 61 -2.35 42.30 80.87
C LEU A 61 -1.18 42.95 80.11
N GLU A 62 -0.20 43.46 80.86
CA GLU A 62 0.92 44.25 80.32
C GLU A 62 2.23 43.44 80.16
N ALA A 63 2.31 42.24 80.72
CA ALA A 63 3.43 41.32 80.51
C ALA A 63 2.98 39.96 80.00
N PHE A 64 3.95 39.14 79.60
CA PHE A 64 3.77 37.78 79.13
C PHE A 64 4.71 36.85 79.91
N CYS A 65 4.13 35.80 80.48
CA CYS A 65 4.88 34.71 81.10
C CYS A 65 5.24 33.70 80.01
N ARG A 66 6.53 33.53 79.71
CA ARG A 66 7.02 32.57 78.71
C ARG A 66 6.94 31.13 79.21
N THR A 67 7.07 30.92 80.51
CA THR A 67 6.98 29.58 81.12
C THR A 67 5.61 28.96 80.91
N ASP A 68 4.54 29.75 81.10
CA ASP A 68 3.15 29.28 80.99
C ASP A 68 2.45 29.72 79.69
N GLU A 69 3.19 30.40 78.81
CA GLU A 69 2.71 30.96 77.55
C GLU A 69 1.43 31.81 77.65
N THR A 70 1.29 32.59 78.72
CA THR A 70 0.09 33.39 78.98
C THR A 70 0.38 34.86 79.26
N SER A 71 -0.58 35.73 78.96
CA SER A 71 -0.49 37.16 79.29
C SER A 71 -0.88 37.37 80.75
N VAL A 72 -0.12 38.17 81.49
CA VAL A 72 -0.26 38.36 82.94
C VAL A 72 -0.32 39.85 83.32
N CYS A 73 -1.03 40.17 84.41
CA CYS A 73 -1.06 41.52 84.98
C CYS A 73 -0.03 41.67 86.11
N VAL A 74 0.18 42.89 86.61
CA VAL A 74 1.18 43.18 87.65
C VAL A 74 0.99 42.37 88.94
N LEU A 75 -0.25 42.03 89.31
CA LEU A 75 -0.52 41.23 90.51
C LEU A 75 -0.15 39.75 90.31
N CYS A 76 -0.50 39.17 89.15
CA CYS A 76 -0.07 37.82 88.76
C CYS A 76 1.46 37.66 88.78
N MET A 77 2.20 38.70 88.37
CA MET A 77 3.67 38.69 88.39
C MET A 77 4.26 38.62 89.81
N MET A 78 3.53 39.12 90.81
CA MET A 78 3.99 39.19 92.20
C MET A 78 3.62 37.96 93.03
N ASP A 79 2.65 37.18 92.56
CA ASP A 79 2.09 36.02 93.26
C ASP A 79 2.35 34.71 92.48
N GLU A 80 1.39 34.25 91.69
CA GLU A 80 1.43 32.94 91.00
C GLU A 80 2.63 32.77 90.05
N HIS A 81 3.10 33.83 89.38
CA HIS A 81 4.18 33.77 88.39
C HIS A 81 5.52 34.34 88.89
N LYS A 82 5.69 34.52 90.21
CA LYS A 82 6.85 35.22 90.81
C LYS A 82 8.22 34.70 90.39
N HIS A 83 8.32 33.41 90.05
CA HIS A 83 9.58 32.74 89.68
C HIS A 83 9.64 32.33 88.20
N HIS A 84 8.71 32.80 87.36
CA HIS A 84 8.66 32.46 85.95
C HIS A 84 9.39 33.50 85.07
N ASP A 85 9.71 33.13 83.83
CA ASP A 85 10.29 34.06 82.86
C ASP A 85 9.21 35.02 82.35
N ILE A 86 9.12 36.20 82.96
CA ILE A 86 8.14 37.23 82.62
C ILE A 86 8.86 38.35 81.87
N VAL A 87 8.34 38.67 80.69
CA VAL A 87 8.81 39.79 79.86
C VAL A 87 7.67 40.76 79.58
N PRO A 88 7.94 42.06 79.35
CA PRO A 88 6.91 42.98 78.88
C PRO A 88 6.23 42.47 77.60
N ALA A 89 4.92 42.60 77.50
CA ALA A 89 4.14 42.04 76.37
C ALA A 89 4.60 42.59 75.02
N GLY A 90 5.10 43.83 74.99
CA GLY A 90 5.69 44.42 73.78
C GLY A 90 6.96 43.72 73.30
N THR A 91 7.81 43.26 74.23
CA THR A 91 9.03 42.52 73.92
C THR A 91 8.68 41.17 73.33
N GLU A 92 7.80 40.41 73.97
CA GLU A 92 7.40 39.09 73.47
C GLU A 92 6.67 39.17 72.14
N ARG A 93 5.79 40.16 71.97
CA ARG A 93 5.13 40.43 70.69
C ARG A 93 6.16 40.63 69.57
N THR A 94 7.23 41.38 69.83
CA THR A 94 8.26 41.66 68.82
C THR A 94 8.99 40.37 68.41
N GLU A 95 9.27 39.49 69.36
CA GLU A 95 9.91 38.20 69.10
C GLU A 95 8.97 37.25 68.33
N LYS A 96 7.73 37.05 68.80
CA LYS A 96 6.72 36.25 68.11
C LYS A 96 6.39 36.82 66.72
N GLN A 97 6.42 38.15 66.54
CA GLN A 97 6.23 38.81 65.24
C GLN A 97 7.35 38.47 64.25
N LYS A 98 8.61 38.41 64.70
CA LYS A 98 9.73 37.96 63.86
C LYS A 98 9.57 36.50 63.45
N GLN A 99 9.23 35.62 64.41
CA GLN A 99 8.98 34.20 64.14
C GLN A 99 7.83 33.99 63.15
N LEU A 100 6.75 34.75 63.29
CA LEU A 100 5.62 34.75 62.36
C LEU A 100 6.05 35.22 60.97
N SER A 101 6.87 36.26 60.87
CA SER A 101 7.39 36.75 59.59
C SER A 101 8.21 35.69 58.85
N VAL A 102 9.07 34.95 59.56
CA VAL A 102 9.84 33.83 58.98
C VAL A 102 8.91 32.70 58.51
N THR A 103 7.90 32.36 59.32
CA THR A 103 6.92 31.32 58.97
C THR A 103 6.09 31.72 57.76
N LEU A 104 5.66 32.98 57.69
CA LEU A 104 4.89 33.53 56.58
C LEU A 104 5.72 33.53 55.29
N HIS A 105 6.99 33.92 55.36
CA HIS A 105 7.90 33.86 54.21
C HIS A 105 8.10 32.42 53.71
N LYS A 106 8.35 31.45 54.61
CA LYS A 106 8.46 30.03 54.25
C LYS A 106 7.17 29.50 53.62
N SER A 107 6.01 29.89 54.16
CA SER A 107 4.71 29.51 53.60
C SER A 107 4.53 30.07 52.19
N GLN A 108 4.83 31.36 51.98
CA GLN A 108 4.75 32.00 50.68
C GLN A 108 5.67 31.31 49.67
N GLN A 109 6.91 31.03 50.03
CA GLN A 109 7.85 30.32 49.16
C GLN A 109 7.34 28.93 48.76
N ARG A 110 6.70 28.19 49.68
CA ARG A 110 6.07 26.90 49.37
C ARG A 110 4.89 27.05 48.41
N ILE A 111 4.08 28.10 48.57
CA ILE A 111 2.98 28.43 47.66
C ILE A 111 3.54 28.72 46.26
N ASP A 112 4.54 29.59 46.15
CA ASP A 112 5.14 29.98 44.88
C ASP A 112 5.75 28.76 44.15
N GLN A 113 6.45 27.89 44.90
CA GLN A 113 6.96 26.63 44.36
C GLN A 113 5.85 25.70 43.85
N ARG A 114 4.72 25.62 44.57
CA ARG A 114 3.57 24.79 44.17
C ARG A 114 2.85 25.36 42.95
N VAL A 115 2.70 26.69 42.88
CA VAL A 115 2.15 27.39 41.71
C VAL A 115 3.01 27.12 40.48
N LYS A 116 4.33 27.25 40.60
CA LYS A 116 5.26 26.96 39.50
C LYS A 116 5.14 25.51 39.02
N LYS A 117 5.20 24.54 39.95
CA LYS A 117 5.04 23.11 39.59
C LYS A 117 3.69 22.82 38.93
N TRP A 118 2.61 23.49 39.37
CA TRP A 118 1.29 23.35 38.76
C TRP A 118 1.27 23.90 37.32
N GLN A 119 1.90 25.05 37.08
CA GLN A 119 2.03 25.61 35.73
C GLN A 119 2.84 24.70 34.81
N ASP A 120 4.00 24.23 35.26
CA ASP A 120 4.88 23.32 34.51
C ASP A 120 4.13 22.03 34.15
N LEU A 121 3.42 21.43 35.12
CA LEU A 121 2.64 20.20 34.90
C LEU A 121 1.47 20.44 33.93
N ARG A 122 0.77 21.57 34.05
CA ARG A 122 -0.32 21.92 33.14
C ARG A 122 0.18 22.06 31.70
N GLN A 123 1.33 22.70 31.50
CA GLN A 123 1.94 22.81 30.17
C GLN A 123 2.35 21.45 29.62
N ALA A 124 2.93 20.57 30.46
CA ALA A 124 3.28 19.21 30.05
C ALA A 124 2.06 18.39 29.63
N VAL A 125 0.93 18.52 30.34
CA VAL A 125 -0.33 17.85 29.98
C VAL A 125 -0.88 18.34 28.65
N GLU A 126 -0.89 19.65 28.40
CA GLU A 126 -1.34 20.20 27.11
C GLU A 126 -0.43 19.77 25.96
N SER A 127 0.89 19.75 26.18
CA SER A 127 1.85 19.26 25.19
C SER A 127 1.63 17.78 24.87
N LEU A 128 1.38 16.94 25.87
CA LEU A 128 1.06 15.53 25.67
C LEU A 128 -0.25 15.35 24.89
N LYS A 129 -1.27 16.14 25.21
CA LYS A 129 -2.57 16.12 24.52
C LYS A 129 -2.40 16.49 23.04
N HIS A 130 -1.66 17.55 22.73
CA HIS A 130 -1.36 17.92 21.35
C HIS A 130 -0.56 16.82 20.63
N SER A 131 0.47 16.28 21.27
CA SER A 131 1.29 15.22 20.68
C SER A 131 0.46 13.97 20.35
N ALA A 132 -0.45 13.58 21.26
CA ALA A 132 -1.35 12.44 21.03
C ALA A 132 -2.29 12.70 19.85
N GLN A 133 -2.85 13.91 19.75
CA GLN A 133 -3.71 14.31 18.64
C GLN A 133 -2.98 14.25 17.30
N THR A 134 -1.75 14.78 17.23
CA THR A 134 -0.94 14.73 16.00
C THR A 134 -0.68 13.30 15.54
N VAL A 135 -0.38 12.37 16.46
CA VAL A 135 -0.18 10.96 16.11
C VAL A 135 -1.47 10.31 15.61
N LEU A 136 -2.62 10.65 16.19
CA LEU A 136 -3.92 10.15 15.73
C LEU A 136 -4.25 10.64 14.32
N GLU A 137 -4.06 11.93 14.05
CA GLU A 137 -4.30 12.54 12.73
C GLU A 137 -3.39 11.94 11.65
N GLU A 138 -2.11 11.73 11.98
CA GLU A 138 -1.17 11.11 11.05
C GLU A 138 -1.53 9.65 10.77
N ASN A 139 -1.95 8.90 11.78
CA ASN A 139 -2.45 7.53 11.59
C ASN A 139 -3.70 7.53 10.71
N GLU A 140 -4.67 8.40 10.96
CA GLU A 140 -5.89 8.51 10.15
C GLU A 140 -5.56 8.81 8.69
N ARG A 141 -4.60 9.71 8.43
CA ARG A 141 -4.10 10.03 7.10
C ARG A 141 -3.50 8.78 6.42
N ILE A 142 -2.60 8.07 7.11
CA ILE A 142 -1.94 6.86 6.58
C ILE A 142 -2.97 5.79 6.23
N PHE A 143 -3.93 5.51 7.13
CA PHE A 143 -4.95 4.49 6.88
C PHE A 143 -5.89 4.88 5.73
N THR A 144 -6.24 6.16 5.62
CA THR A 144 -7.06 6.67 4.51
C THR A 144 -6.34 6.49 3.16
N GLU A 145 -5.06 6.83 3.09
CA GLU A 145 -4.25 6.65 1.88
C GLU A 145 -4.11 5.17 1.49
N LEU A 146 -3.95 4.29 2.48
CA LEU A 146 -3.86 2.85 2.26
C LEU A 146 -5.18 2.28 1.72
N LEU A 147 -6.32 2.65 2.30
CA LEU A 147 -7.64 2.23 1.83
C LEU A 147 -7.87 2.67 0.38
N LEU A 148 -7.61 3.93 0.07
CA LEU A 148 -7.72 4.45 -1.31
C LEU A 148 -6.79 3.72 -2.27
N SER A 149 -5.58 3.35 -1.83
CA SER A 149 -4.65 2.57 -2.66
C SER A 149 -5.16 1.16 -2.94
N ILE A 150 -5.72 0.50 -1.94
CA ILE A 150 -6.32 -0.84 -2.09
C ILE A 150 -7.53 -0.78 -3.01
N GLU A 151 -8.42 0.21 -2.85
CA GLU A 151 -9.57 0.39 -3.73
C GLU A 151 -9.18 0.61 -5.19
N ARG A 152 -8.18 1.48 -5.45
CA ARG A 152 -7.65 1.67 -6.81
C ARG A 152 -7.11 0.37 -7.40
N LYS A 153 -6.34 -0.40 -6.62
CA LYS A 153 -5.79 -1.68 -7.08
C LYS A 153 -6.86 -2.74 -7.32
N TYR A 154 -7.91 -2.76 -6.50
CA TYR A 154 -9.07 -3.63 -6.72
C TYR A 154 -9.75 -3.33 -8.07
N ILE A 155 -9.98 -2.05 -8.38
CA ILE A 155 -10.58 -1.64 -9.65
C ILE A 155 -9.68 -2.00 -10.83
N GLU A 156 -8.37 -1.76 -10.72
CA GLU A 156 -7.38 -2.09 -11.76
C GLU A 156 -7.37 -3.59 -12.08
N VAL A 157 -7.31 -4.45 -11.05
CA VAL A 157 -7.34 -5.91 -11.23
C VAL A 157 -8.67 -6.37 -11.82
N LYS A 158 -9.79 -5.80 -11.38
CA LYS A 158 -11.11 -6.12 -11.91
C LYS A 158 -11.21 -5.82 -13.41
N GLU A 159 -10.69 -4.69 -13.87
CA GLU A 159 -10.69 -4.35 -15.30
C GLU A 159 -9.69 -5.19 -16.10
N MET A 160 -8.53 -5.56 -15.53
CA MET A 160 -7.61 -6.52 -16.17
C MET A 160 -8.28 -7.87 -16.41
N ILE A 161 -9.05 -8.39 -15.45
CA ILE A 161 -9.76 -9.67 -15.61
C ILE A 161 -10.82 -9.55 -16.72
N ARG A 162 -11.62 -8.48 -16.71
CA ARG A 162 -12.67 -8.24 -17.72
C ARG A 162 -12.13 -8.08 -19.13
N THR A 163 -11.00 -7.39 -19.26
CA THR A 163 -10.33 -7.22 -20.56
C THR A 163 -9.76 -8.54 -21.05
N HIS A 164 -9.10 -9.30 -20.18
CA HIS A 164 -8.58 -10.62 -20.53
C HIS A 164 -9.68 -11.61 -20.92
N GLU A 165 -10.79 -11.65 -20.18
CA GLU A 165 -11.98 -12.44 -20.51
C GLU A 165 -12.47 -12.10 -21.92
N ARG A 166 -12.70 -10.81 -22.20
CA ARG A 166 -13.18 -10.36 -23.52
C ARG A 166 -12.25 -10.77 -24.65
N THR A 167 -10.95 -10.54 -24.51
CA THR A 167 -9.97 -10.90 -25.55
C THR A 167 -9.94 -12.41 -25.78
N THR A 168 -9.98 -13.20 -24.72
CA THR A 168 -9.93 -14.67 -24.83
C THR A 168 -11.21 -15.22 -25.47
N VAL A 169 -12.37 -14.67 -25.11
CA VAL A 169 -13.66 -15.03 -25.72
C VAL A 169 -13.66 -14.68 -27.20
N THR A 170 -13.26 -13.46 -27.59
CA THR A 170 -13.19 -13.06 -29.01
C THR A 170 -12.24 -13.95 -29.82
N GLN A 171 -11.11 -14.37 -29.24
CA GLN A 171 -10.19 -15.31 -29.88
C GLN A 171 -10.84 -16.70 -30.09
N ALA A 172 -11.57 -17.20 -29.09
CA ALA A 172 -12.29 -18.46 -29.18
C ALA A 172 -13.40 -18.41 -30.23
N GLU A 173 -14.17 -17.32 -30.26
CA GLU A 173 -15.22 -17.08 -31.28
C GLU A 173 -14.63 -17.08 -32.69
N THR A 174 -13.49 -16.39 -32.90
CA THR A 174 -12.81 -16.38 -34.21
C THR A 174 -12.37 -17.78 -34.66
N LEU A 175 -11.94 -18.63 -33.72
CA LEU A 175 -11.57 -20.01 -34.02
C LEU A 175 -12.81 -20.87 -34.35
N LEU A 176 -13.92 -20.65 -33.66
CA LEU A 176 -15.19 -21.32 -33.94
C LEU A 176 -15.68 -20.98 -35.34
N ASP A 177 -15.66 -19.70 -35.73
CA ASP A 177 -16.05 -19.26 -37.07
C ASP A 177 -15.20 -19.95 -38.16
N ARG A 178 -13.88 -20.02 -37.96
CA ARG A 178 -12.98 -20.70 -38.91
C ARG A 178 -13.27 -22.19 -39.02
N LEU A 179 -13.50 -22.86 -37.90
CA LEU A 179 -13.85 -24.29 -37.90
C LEU A 179 -15.20 -24.53 -38.57
N GLU A 180 -16.16 -23.63 -38.40
CA GLU A 180 -17.45 -23.70 -39.08
C GLU A 180 -17.27 -23.61 -40.61
N GLU A 181 -16.46 -22.66 -41.09
CA GLU A 181 -16.11 -22.55 -42.51
C GLU A 181 -15.42 -23.82 -43.03
N GLU A 182 -14.42 -24.36 -42.32
CA GLU A 182 -13.75 -25.60 -42.68
C GLU A 182 -14.72 -26.78 -42.78
N ILE A 183 -15.63 -26.94 -41.81
CA ILE A 183 -16.67 -27.97 -41.83
C ILE A 183 -17.57 -27.80 -43.05
N THR A 184 -17.97 -26.58 -43.41
CA THR A 184 -18.81 -26.35 -44.60
C THR A 184 -18.11 -26.75 -45.90
N LEU A 185 -16.82 -26.41 -46.04
CA LEU A 185 -16.01 -26.78 -47.20
C LEU A 185 -15.79 -28.29 -47.28
N LEU A 186 -15.52 -28.94 -46.15
CA LEU A 186 -15.35 -30.39 -46.07
C LEU A 186 -16.64 -31.12 -46.44
N LYS A 187 -17.80 -30.66 -45.94
CA LYS A 187 -19.11 -31.21 -46.32
C LYS A 187 -19.36 -31.09 -47.82
N LYS A 188 -19.06 -29.94 -48.42
CA LYS A 188 -19.20 -29.74 -49.87
C LYS A 188 -18.31 -30.73 -50.66
N LYS A 189 -17.03 -30.82 -50.29
CA LYS A 189 -16.08 -31.73 -50.93
C LYS A 189 -16.48 -33.19 -50.78
N HIS A 190 -17.01 -33.57 -49.62
CA HIS A 190 -17.54 -34.91 -49.40
C HIS A 190 -18.73 -35.21 -50.31
N ASN A 191 -19.68 -34.29 -50.42
CA ASN A 191 -20.85 -34.45 -51.30
C ASN A 191 -20.43 -34.55 -52.79
N ASP A 192 -19.46 -33.75 -53.23
CA ASP A 192 -18.93 -33.81 -54.60
C ASP A 192 -18.30 -35.19 -54.88
N LEU A 193 -17.57 -35.76 -53.92
CA LEU A 193 -17.00 -37.11 -54.02
C LEU A 193 -18.07 -38.20 -54.00
N GLU A 194 -19.08 -38.06 -53.15
CA GLU A 194 -20.21 -39.00 -53.08
C GLU A 194 -21.00 -38.99 -54.39
N LEU A 195 -21.25 -37.81 -54.98
CA LEU A 195 -21.90 -37.72 -56.29
C LEU A 195 -21.04 -38.38 -57.37
N LEU A 196 -19.72 -38.16 -57.34
CA LEU A 196 -18.80 -38.78 -58.29
C LEU A 196 -18.74 -40.29 -58.14
N SER A 197 -18.77 -40.85 -56.93
CA SER A 197 -18.70 -42.31 -56.73
C SER A 197 -19.90 -43.06 -57.31
N HIS A 198 -21.04 -42.38 -57.47
CA HIS A 198 -22.26 -42.92 -58.04
C HIS A 198 -22.46 -42.53 -59.52
N THR A 199 -21.45 -41.94 -60.18
CA THR A 199 -21.58 -41.55 -61.58
C THR A 199 -21.39 -42.74 -62.53
N ASP A 200 -22.28 -42.87 -63.53
CA ASP A 200 -22.13 -43.84 -64.61
C ASP A 200 -21.23 -43.32 -65.76
N ASP A 201 -20.86 -42.03 -65.75
CA ASP A 201 -19.95 -41.44 -66.74
C ASP A 201 -18.49 -41.74 -66.38
N HIS A 202 -17.99 -42.84 -66.94
CA HIS A 202 -16.62 -43.29 -66.75
C HIS A 202 -15.56 -42.25 -67.15
N ILE A 203 -15.84 -41.40 -68.15
CA ILE A 203 -14.87 -40.36 -68.58
C ILE A 203 -14.85 -39.22 -67.56
N HIS A 204 -16.02 -38.76 -67.12
CA HIS A 204 -16.12 -37.73 -66.08
C HIS A 204 -15.46 -38.19 -64.77
N PHE A 205 -15.72 -39.44 -64.35
CA PHE A 205 -15.06 -40.06 -63.19
C PHE A 205 -13.53 -39.99 -63.29
N LEU A 206 -12.98 -40.47 -64.42
CA LEU A 206 -11.53 -40.52 -64.63
C LEU A 206 -10.90 -39.12 -64.73
N GLN A 207 -11.58 -38.16 -65.37
CA GLN A 207 -11.12 -36.78 -65.47
C GLN A 207 -11.11 -36.08 -64.11
N PHE A 208 -12.18 -36.25 -63.33
CA PHE A 208 -12.32 -35.61 -62.02
C PHE A 208 -11.32 -36.18 -61.01
N ILE A 209 -11.18 -37.50 -60.90
CA ILE A 209 -10.15 -38.12 -60.04
C ILE A 209 -8.74 -37.72 -60.46
N SER A 210 -8.45 -37.64 -61.78
CA SER A 210 -7.13 -37.20 -62.25
C SER A 210 -6.84 -35.73 -61.94
N SER A 211 -7.87 -34.88 -61.79
CA SER A 211 -7.72 -33.49 -61.36
C SER A 211 -7.60 -33.33 -59.84
N PHE A 212 -7.97 -34.37 -59.09
CA PHE A 212 -7.97 -34.42 -57.63
C PHE A 212 -6.58 -34.71 -57.03
N LEU A 213 -5.57 -35.02 -57.86
CA LEU A 213 -4.18 -35.08 -57.41
C LEU A 213 -3.72 -33.66 -57.06
N PHE A 214 -3.60 -33.36 -55.77
CA PHE A 214 -3.18 -32.04 -55.24
C PHE A 214 -1.68 -31.81 -55.43
N GLN A 215 -1.20 -31.79 -56.68
CA GLN A 215 0.18 -31.47 -57.03
C GLN A 215 0.26 -30.05 -57.61
N VAL A 216 1.14 -29.23 -57.05
CA VAL A 216 1.40 -27.87 -57.53
C VAL A 216 2.88 -27.72 -57.93
N LEU A 217 3.12 -26.86 -58.91
CA LEU A 217 4.45 -26.53 -59.42
C LEU A 217 4.64 -25.03 -59.32
N CYS A 218 5.75 -24.57 -58.76
CA CYS A 218 6.10 -23.16 -58.76
C CYS A 218 6.25 -22.62 -60.18
N ARG A 219 5.95 -21.33 -60.37
CA ARG A 219 5.98 -20.67 -61.68
C ARG A 219 7.39 -20.58 -62.24
N ASP A 220 8.34 -20.25 -61.37
CA ASP A 220 9.73 -19.94 -61.73
C ASP A 220 10.63 -21.15 -61.50
N SER A 221 11.57 -21.36 -62.42
CA SER A 221 12.61 -22.39 -62.28
C SER A 221 13.82 -21.87 -61.53
N VAL A 222 14.47 -22.77 -60.83
CA VAL A 222 15.85 -22.62 -60.38
C VAL A 222 16.79 -23.19 -61.45
N ILE A 223 17.70 -22.36 -61.97
CA ILE A 223 18.76 -22.77 -62.89
C ILE A 223 20.01 -21.90 -62.69
N GLY A 224 21.21 -22.50 -62.85
CA GLY A 224 22.47 -21.76 -62.95
C GLY A 224 22.97 -21.12 -61.64
N THR A 225 22.29 -21.35 -60.52
CA THR A 225 22.62 -20.76 -59.22
C THR A 225 22.52 -21.79 -58.09
N ARG A 226 23.02 -21.40 -56.92
CA ARG A 226 22.71 -22.03 -55.63
C ARG A 226 21.48 -21.37 -55.05
N CYS A 227 20.52 -22.15 -54.60
CA CYS A 227 19.37 -21.63 -53.88
C CYS A 227 19.03 -22.51 -52.68
N TYR A 228 18.35 -21.88 -51.74
CA TYR A 228 17.81 -22.52 -50.56
C TYR A 228 16.42 -21.96 -50.31
N TRP A 229 15.47 -22.83 -49.98
CA TRP A 229 14.15 -22.43 -49.51
C TRP A 229 13.65 -23.36 -48.41
N GLU A 230 12.78 -22.84 -47.56
CA GLU A 230 12.15 -23.57 -46.46
C GLU A 230 10.65 -23.70 -46.72
N VAL A 231 10.11 -24.82 -46.29
CA VAL A 231 8.71 -25.20 -46.49
C VAL A 231 8.16 -25.57 -45.12
N ASP A 232 7.30 -24.72 -44.58
CA ASP A 232 6.52 -25.05 -43.39
C ASP A 232 5.36 -25.94 -43.80
N TRP A 233 5.07 -26.97 -43.01
CA TRP A 233 3.94 -27.85 -43.29
C TRP A 233 3.26 -28.32 -42.01
N LYS A 234 1.98 -28.64 -42.13
CA LYS A 234 1.14 -29.20 -41.06
C LYS A 234 0.25 -30.27 -41.65
N GLY A 235 -0.16 -31.24 -40.83
CA GLY A 235 -1.07 -32.32 -41.22
C GLY A 235 -0.38 -33.67 -41.22
N THR A 236 -0.86 -34.59 -42.05
CA THR A 236 -0.42 -35.99 -42.00
C THR A 236 0.69 -36.29 -42.99
N GLU A 237 0.57 -35.83 -44.25
CA GLU A 237 1.45 -36.26 -45.34
C GLU A 237 1.57 -35.25 -46.49
N ILE A 238 2.81 -34.89 -46.83
CA ILE A 238 3.16 -34.05 -47.98
C ILE A 238 4.32 -34.63 -48.80
N ASP A 239 4.48 -34.14 -50.03
CA ASP A 239 5.75 -34.20 -50.75
C ASP A 239 6.34 -32.81 -50.93
N VAL A 240 7.64 -32.71 -50.69
CA VAL A 240 8.48 -31.58 -51.10
C VAL A 240 9.40 -32.06 -52.22
N ALA A 241 9.19 -31.57 -53.43
CA ALA A 241 9.87 -32.07 -54.61
C ALA A 241 10.54 -30.96 -55.44
N VAL A 242 11.45 -31.39 -56.31
CA VAL A 242 11.89 -30.62 -57.48
C VAL A 242 11.69 -31.46 -58.72
N THR A 243 11.27 -30.82 -59.81
CA THR A 243 10.98 -31.52 -61.07
C THR A 243 11.37 -30.70 -62.28
N TYR A 244 11.65 -31.38 -63.38
CA TYR A 244 11.65 -30.74 -64.69
C TYR A 244 10.23 -30.31 -65.09
N ARG A 245 10.14 -29.26 -65.92
CA ARG A 245 8.84 -28.75 -66.44
C ARG A 245 8.07 -29.80 -67.22
N GLY A 246 8.78 -30.68 -67.94
CA GLY A 246 8.22 -31.71 -68.80
C GLY A 246 7.68 -32.95 -68.08
N ILE A 247 7.50 -32.92 -66.76
CA ILE A 247 6.81 -34.00 -66.03
C ILE A 247 5.37 -34.14 -66.55
N ARG A 248 4.90 -35.38 -66.67
CA ARG A 248 3.51 -35.65 -67.03
C ARG A 248 2.63 -35.21 -65.84
N ARG A 249 1.57 -34.43 -66.10
CA ARG A 249 0.70 -33.90 -65.04
C ARG A 249 -0.77 -34.34 -65.19
N LYS A 250 -1.02 -35.35 -66.03
CA LYS A 250 -2.37 -35.84 -66.36
C LYS A 250 -2.36 -37.36 -66.50
N GLY A 251 -3.31 -38.01 -65.83
CA GLY A 251 -3.43 -39.47 -65.74
C GLY A 251 -3.12 -40.01 -64.34
N ASN A 252 -3.44 -41.28 -64.12
CA ASN A 252 -3.28 -41.99 -62.84
C ASN A 252 -2.09 -42.96 -62.82
N ALA A 253 -1.10 -42.73 -63.69
CA ALA A 253 0.09 -43.57 -63.75
C ALA A 253 1.21 -42.98 -62.88
N ASN A 254 2.12 -43.84 -62.40
CA ASN A 254 3.34 -43.45 -61.66
C ASN A 254 4.11 -42.29 -62.32
N GLU A 255 4.06 -42.20 -63.65
CA GLU A 255 4.66 -41.11 -64.43
C GLU A 255 4.19 -39.70 -64.04
N CYS A 256 3.03 -39.58 -63.38
CA CYS A 256 2.44 -38.30 -62.99
C CYS A 256 2.74 -37.88 -61.55
N SER A 257 3.26 -38.77 -60.70
CA SER A 257 3.51 -38.50 -59.28
C SER A 257 4.97 -38.11 -59.06
N PHE A 258 5.23 -37.11 -58.21
CA PHE A 258 6.60 -36.73 -57.85
C PHE A 258 7.39 -37.91 -57.27
N GLY A 259 8.63 -38.07 -57.73
CA GLY A 259 9.55 -39.15 -57.36
C GLY A 259 9.34 -40.48 -58.12
N TRP A 260 8.15 -40.73 -58.67
CA TRP A 260 7.83 -41.99 -59.36
C TRP A 260 8.15 -41.97 -60.87
N ASN A 261 9.03 -41.06 -61.27
CA ASN A 261 9.53 -40.90 -62.64
C ASN A 261 10.99 -40.42 -62.61
N ASP A 262 11.63 -40.38 -63.77
CA ASP A 262 13.03 -39.95 -63.94
C ASP A 262 13.22 -38.43 -64.03
N LYS A 263 12.12 -37.65 -63.93
CA LYS A 263 12.10 -36.18 -64.06
C LYS A 263 11.92 -35.44 -62.74
N SER A 264 11.68 -36.16 -61.64
CA SER A 264 11.39 -35.57 -60.33
C SER A 264 12.13 -36.27 -59.21
N TRP A 265 12.48 -35.48 -58.19
CA TRP A 265 13.09 -35.92 -56.95
C TRP A 265 12.22 -35.41 -55.82
N SER A 266 11.64 -36.34 -55.06
CA SER A 266 10.67 -36.02 -54.00
C SER A 266 11.20 -36.44 -52.64
N LEU A 267 10.98 -35.60 -51.64
CA LEU A 267 11.00 -36.00 -50.25
C LEU A 267 9.56 -36.10 -49.76
N TYR A 268 9.10 -37.34 -49.58
CA TYR A 268 7.86 -37.63 -48.89
C TYR A 268 8.06 -37.43 -47.39
N CYS A 269 7.16 -36.67 -46.77
CA CYS A 269 7.17 -36.33 -45.35
C CYS A 269 5.85 -36.77 -44.73
N SER A 270 5.91 -37.57 -43.66
CA SER A 270 4.76 -37.88 -42.81
C SER A 270 5.06 -37.55 -41.35
N ASP A 271 4.04 -37.68 -40.50
CA ASP A 271 4.13 -37.60 -39.04
C ASP A 271 5.06 -38.65 -38.39
N SER A 272 5.51 -39.65 -39.16
CA SER A 272 6.20 -40.84 -38.68
C SER A 272 7.50 -41.14 -39.41
N LYS A 273 7.68 -40.66 -40.65
CA LYS A 273 8.89 -40.92 -41.44
C LYS A 273 9.16 -39.89 -42.54
N PHE A 274 10.38 -39.95 -43.05
CA PHE A 274 10.76 -39.36 -44.33
C PHE A 274 11.15 -40.45 -45.31
N SER A 275 10.81 -40.28 -46.58
CA SER A 275 11.27 -41.17 -47.66
C SER A 275 11.69 -40.34 -48.85
N PHE A 276 12.91 -40.54 -49.34
CA PHE A 276 13.36 -39.94 -50.60
C PHE A 276 12.97 -40.84 -51.76
N VAL A 277 12.32 -40.27 -52.78
CA VAL A 277 11.79 -41.00 -53.93
C VAL A 277 12.31 -40.39 -55.24
N HIS A 278 12.90 -41.23 -56.08
CA HIS A 278 13.30 -40.88 -57.44
C HIS A 278 13.31 -42.11 -58.36
N ASN A 279 12.80 -41.97 -59.58
CA ASN A 279 12.78 -43.02 -60.61
C ASN A 279 12.24 -44.37 -60.09
N ASN A 280 11.09 -44.32 -59.39
CA ASN A 280 10.42 -45.48 -58.77
C ASN A 280 11.24 -46.18 -57.68
N LYS A 281 12.29 -45.54 -57.15
CA LYS A 281 13.08 -46.03 -56.02
C LYS A 281 12.83 -45.16 -54.80
N SER A 282 12.37 -45.78 -53.72
CA SER A 282 12.19 -45.14 -52.42
C SER A 282 13.32 -45.54 -51.48
N THR A 283 13.83 -44.58 -50.71
CA THR A 283 14.81 -44.79 -49.63
C THR A 283 14.24 -44.17 -48.36
N ASP A 284 13.92 -45.01 -47.38
CA ASP A 284 13.45 -44.54 -46.08
C ASP A 284 14.59 -43.88 -45.29
N ILE A 285 14.28 -42.78 -44.62
CA ILE A 285 15.23 -41.94 -43.89
C ILE A 285 14.83 -41.94 -42.42
N THR A 286 15.72 -42.45 -41.56
CA THR A 286 15.51 -42.45 -40.11
C THR A 286 15.90 -41.11 -39.51
N ALA A 287 14.90 -40.31 -39.14
CA ALA A 287 15.09 -38.96 -38.66
C ALA A 287 13.89 -38.49 -37.83
N PRO A 288 14.09 -37.81 -36.67
CA PRO A 288 13.03 -37.02 -36.03
C PRO A 288 12.28 -36.14 -37.02
N VAL A 289 10.95 -36.20 -36.95
CA VAL A 289 10.04 -35.44 -37.80
C VAL A 289 10.11 -33.95 -37.44
N SER A 290 9.99 -33.09 -38.45
CA SER A 290 9.92 -31.64 -38.30
C SER A 290 8.79 -31.10 -39.17
N SER A 291 8.12 -30.06 -38.69
CA SER A 291 7.13 -29.27 -39.43
C SER A 291 7.77 -28.32 -40.46
N ARG A 292 9.10 -28.34 -40.63
CA ARG A 292 9.79 -27.51 -41.60
C ARG A 292 10.89 -28.27 -42.35
N ILE A 293 10.84 -28.17 -43.68
CA ILE A 293 11.81 -28.79 -44.59
C ILE A 293 12.59 -27.72 -45.33
N GLY A 294 13.91 -27.77 -45.22
CA GLY A 294 14.83 -26.95 -46.00
C GLY A 294 15.27 -27.72 -47.25
N VAL A 295 15.22 -27.07 -48.41
CA VAL A 295 15.70 -27.64 -49.68
C VAL A 295 16.85 -26.79 -50.20
N TYR A 296 18.00 -27.42 -50.39
CA TYR A 296 19.17 -26.81 -50.99
C TYR A 296 19.40 -27.40 -52.38
N LEU A 297 19.55 -26.54 -53.38
CA LEU A 297 19.84 -26.92 -54.74
C LEU A 297 21.02 -26.10 -55.26
N ASP A 298 22.07 -26.80 -55.68
CA ASP A 298 23.15 -26.25 -56.51
C ASP A 298 23.03 -26.89 -57.89
N HIS A 299 22.37 -26.18 -58.82
CA HIS A 299 22.11 -26.70 -60.16
C HIS A 299 23.42 -26.90 -60.94
N ALA A 300 24.36 -25.95 -60.82
CA ALA A 300 25.64 -25.97 -61.53
C ALA A 300 26.58 -27.06 -61.00
N ALA A 301 26.62 -27.27 -59.68
CA ALA A 301 27.40 -28.36 -59.09
C ALA A 301 26.67 -29.71 -59.12
N GLY A 302 25.38 -29.75 -59.46
CA GLY A 302 24.61 -30.99 -59.52
C GLY A 302 24.23 -31.56 -58.15
N THR A 303 24.05 -30.71 -57.13
CA THR A 303 23.73 -31.13 -55.76
C THR A 303 22.30 -30.77 -55.40
N LEU A 304 21.52 -31.73 -54.89
CA LEU A 304 20.23 -31.49 -54.24
C LEU A 304 20.28 -32.12 -52.84
N ALA A 305 19.90 -31.35 -51.82
CA ALA A 305 19.88 -31.81 -50.44
C ALA A 305 18.63 -31.33 -49.71
N PHE A 306 18.07 -32.21 -48.88
CA PHE A 306 16.93 -31.92 -48.03
C PHE A 306 17.34 -31.93 -46.57
N TYR A 307 16.78 -31.01 -45.79
CA TYR A 307 17.09 -30.79 -44.40
C TYR A 307 15.80 -30.75 -43.57
N SER A 308 15.88 -31.30 -42.37
CA SER A 308 14.94 -31.02 -41.30
C SER A 308 15.41 -29.76 -40.58
N VAL A 309 14.53 -28.78 -40.46
CA VAL A 309 14.82 -27.49 -39.82
C VAL A 309 14.00 -27.37 -38.55
N SER A 310 14.67 -27.14 -37.42
CA SER A 310 14.06 -26.81 -36.13
C SER A 310 14.96 -25.80 -35.42
N ASP A 311 15.49 -26.10 -34.23
CA ASP A 311 16.50 -25.28 -33.56
C ASP A 311 17.88 -25.34 -34.26
N GLY A 312 18.05 -26.32 -35.17
CA GLY A 312 19.21 -26.45 -36.04
C GLY A 312 18.83 -27.10 -37.39
N MET A 313 19.81 -27.19 -38.30
CA MET A 313 19.63 -27.84 -39.60
C MET A 313 20.25 -29.23 -39.60
N ARG A 314 19.44 -30.25 -39.90
CA ARG A 314 19.90 -31.64 -40.00
C ARG A 314 19.67 -32.18 -41.40
N LEU A 315 20.73 -32.67 -42.03
CA LEU A 315 20.66 -33.29 -43.35
C LEU A 315 19.79 -34.56 -43.30
N LEU A 316 18.76 -34.62 -44.14
CA LEU A 316 17.89 -35.78 -44.34
C LEU A 316 18.41 -36.65 -45.50
N HIS A 317 18.65 -36.02 -46.64
CA HIS A 317 19.12 -36.71 -47.84
C HIS A 317 19.93 -35.78 -48.73
N LYS A 318 20.93 -36.31 -49.43
CA LYS A 318 21.73 -35.57 -50.41
C LYS A 318 21.99 -36.46 -51.61
N ILE A 319 21.74 -35.92 -52.80
CA ILE A 319 22.14 -36.52 -54.06
C ILE A 319 23.15 -35.66 -54.79
N GLN A 320 23.93 -36.34 -55.62
CA GLN A 320 24.81 -35.73 -56.60
C GLN A 320 24.43 -36.28 -57.97
N THR A 321 23.97 -35.44 -58.88
CA THR A 321 23.51 -35.84 -60.21
C THR A 321 23.69 -34.72 -61.23
N THR A 322 23.63 -35.02 -62.52
CA THR A 322 23.65 -34.02 -63.59
C THR A 322 22.22 -33.63 -63.96
N PHE A 323 21.84 -32.39 -63.66
CA PHE A 323 20.53 -31.85 -64.05
C PHE A 323 20.55 -31.42 -65.52
N LYS A 324 19.67 -31.99 -66.33
CA LYS A 324 19.60 -31.76 -67.79
C LYS A 324 18.77 -30.55 -68.18
N GLU A 325 17.88 -30.13 -67.28
CA GLU A 325 16.89 -29.06 -67.50
C GLU A 325 16.79 -28.17 -66.25
N PRO A 326 16.18 -26.97 -66.35
CA PRO A 326 15.79 -26.18 -65.19
C PRO A 326 14.87 -26.98 -64.24
N LEU A 327 15.06 -26.81 -62.94
CA LEU A 327 14.25 -27.46 -61.91
C LEU A 327 13.22 -26.50 -61.35
N TYR A 328 12.05 -27.02 -61.03
CA TYR A 328 10.93 -26.28 -60.44
C TYR A 328 10.61 -26.89 -59.08
N PRO A 329 10.56 -26.08 -58.00
CA PRO A 329 9.99 -26.54 -56.74
C PRO A 329 8.54 -26.96 -56.94
N ALA A 330 8.18 -28.08 -56.33
CA ALA A 330 6.89 -28.70 -56.50
C ALA A 330 6.43 -29.33 -55.18
N PHE A 331 5.12 -29.33 -54.96
CA PHE A 331 4.55 -29.76 -53.70
C PHE A 331 3.32 -30.60 -53.93
N SER A 332 3.10 -31.61 -53.09
CA SER A 332 1.82 -32.31 -53.06
C SER A 332 1.31 -32.59 -51.67
N VAL A 333 -0.01 -32.58 -51.55
CA VAL A 333 -0.74 -32.74 -50.29
C VAL A 333 -1.62 -33.97 -50.39
N TRP A 334 -1.38 -34.97 -49.55
CA TRP A 334 -2.11 -36.25 -49.58
C TRP A 334 -3.03 -36.45 -48.38
N GLY A 335 -2.79 -35.70 -47.30
CA GLY A 335 -3.54 -35.78 -46.05
C GLY A 335 -4.72 -34.82 -45.90
N PHE A 336 -5.76 -35.24 -45.19
CA PHE A 336 -6.83 -34.34 -44.75
C PHE A 336 -6.28 -33.32 -43.74
N GLY A 337 -6.69 -32.05 -43.87
CA GLY A 337 -6.20 -30.96 -42.99
C GLY A 337 -4.73 -30.62 -43.15
N THR A 338 -4.10 -31.06 -44.26
CA THR A 338 -2.68 -30.82 -44.51
C THR A 338 -2.48 -29.54 -45.32
N SER A 339 -1.48 -28.73 -44.95
CA SER A 339 -1.13 -27.48 -45.61
C SER A 339 0.38 -27.33 -45.76
N ILE A 340 0.77 -26.56 -46.78
CA ILE A 340 2.14 -26.17 -47.14
C ILE A 340 2.18 -24.67 -47.31
#